data_AF-A0A3N6WNW6-F1
#
_entry.id   AF-A0A3N6WNW6-F1
#
_cell.length_a   1.000
_cell.length_b   1.000
_cell.length_c   1.000
_cell.angle_alpha   90.00
_cell.angle_beta   90.00
_cell.angle_gamma   90.00
#
_symmetry.space_group_name_H-M   'P 1'
#
loop_
_entity.id
_entity.type
_entity.pdbx_description
1 polymer ?
#
loop_
_entity_poly.entity_id
_entity_poly.type
_entity_poly.pdbx_seq_one_letter_code
_entity_poly.pdbx_strand_id
1 'polypeptide(L)'
;MQGRATTRLPISPHQRFHLESHGVLRAGRLITDKRQSDDGISSLQALLLTLASRVGVGNIAGVATAIAAGGPGALVWMVICALLGSASSFAESTLAQVFKRKVNDEHRGGMPFYIEHGLKLKWLAVLVSTLAMVGYGFVFPGVQSNNIASSMEGAFSIPTWVTAVFITALMAFVIVGGTKRIVAAAQIMVPIMAVGYVLAALVITLVNVDQIVPTFRLIFASAFGTDQVFGGIVGAAVAWGVRRAVFSNVAGVGEGTYGSAAASVTHPVKQGLVQSFSIFIDTVVVCFATGLMIVMTGSYNVFAADGEPIVEHVPGLEAGAAYTQEVISTVMPGFGSAFVAIALFFFAFTTLVAFFYIAKTNLVYLTGTESSRVGDPVLKLGMLVITFTGAIISADAMWGIGDIGYGTLGWVNMLCILALSGTVIKVTRDYDRQRRAGLDPVFRPSELGIKGADFWESDAAAAEPARNAEHEAR
;
A
#
# COMPACT_ATOMS: atom_id res chain seq x y z
N MET A 1 -18.70 6.75 46.50
CA MET A 1 -18.62 8.21 46.27
C MET A 1 -17.35 8.66 46.98
N GLN A 2 -16.32 9.31 46.44
CA GLN A 2 -15.89 9.96 45.20
C GLN A 2 -14.36 9.67 45.12
N GLY A 3 -13.57 9.81 44.06
CA GLY A 3 -13.67 10.33 42.71
C GLY A 3 -12.28 10.14 42.08
N ARG A 4 -12.24 9.72 40.81
CA ARG A 4 -11.02 9.51 40.02
C ARG A 4 -10.37 10.87 39.68
N ALA A 5 -9.08 11.04 39.95
CA ALA A 5 -8.26 12.04 39.28
C ALA A 5 -7.40 11.34 38.22
N THR A 6 -7.81 11.46 36.96
CA THR A 6 -7.01 11.04 35.80
C THR A 6 -6.24 12.24 35.29
N THR A 7 -4.99 12.38 35.72
CA THR A 7 -4.09 13.43 35.23
C THR A 7 -3.63 13.03 33.82
N ARG A 8 -4.35 13.48 32.79
CA ARG A 8 -3.86 13.45 31.40
C ARG A 8 -2.76 14.49 31.28
N LEU A 9 -1.49 14.06 31.25
CA LEU A 9 -0.39 14.94 30.87
C LEU A 9 -0.52 15.29 29.38
N PRO A 10 -0.50 16.59 29.00
CA PRO A 10 -0.56 17.00 27.60
C PRO A 10 0.79 16.73 26.93
N ILE A 11 0.77 16.00 25.81
CA ILE A 11 1.96 15.83 24.96
C ILE A 11 2.17 17.15 24.21
N SER A 12 3.35 17.76 24.35
CA SER A 12 3.63 19.05 23.73
C SER A 12 3.78 18.92 22.19
N PRO A 13 3.40 19.96 21.41
CA PRO A 13 3.50 19.93 19.95
C PRO A 13 4.92 19.64 19.41
N HIS A 14 5.95 20.08 20.14
CA HIS A 14 7.35 19.86 19.80
C HIS A 14 7.77 18.37 19.85
N GLN A 15 7.11 17.55 20.68
CA GLN A 15 7.35 16.11 20.74
C GLN A 15 6.73 15.36 19.55
N ARG A 16 5.67 15.89 18.91
CA ARG A 16 5.08 15.30 17.71
C ARG A 16 5.97 15.48 16.48
N PHE A 17 6.59 16.65 16.33
CA PHE A 17 7.41 16.97 15.14
C PHE A 17 8.80 16.29 15.15
N HIS A 18 9.34 15.97 16.33
CA HIS A 18 10.60 15.23 16.46
C HIS A 18 10.47 13.72 16.15
N LEU A 19 9.24 13.19 16.15
CA LEU A 19 8.91 11.81 15.78
C LEU A 19 8.92 11.59 14.26
N GLU A 20 8.56 12.60 13.46
CA GLU A 20 8.41 12.47 12.00
C GLU A 20 9.74 12.62 11.24
N SER A 21 10.56 13.64 11.55
CA SER A 21 11.86 13.86 10.89
C SER A 21 12.91 12.79 11.22
N HIS A 22 12.90 12.25 12.45
CA HIS A 22 13.74 11.10 12.81
C HIS A 22 13.08 9.75 12.45
N GLY A 23 11.78 9.74 12.14
CA GLY A 23 11.04 8.52 11.78
C GLY A 23 11.56 7.90 10.49
N VAL A 24 11.88 8.72 9.48
CA VAL A 24 12.42 8.27 8.19
C VAL A 24 13.81 7.65 8.32
N LEU A 25 14.74 8.33 9.01
CA LEU A 25 16.08 7.80 9.27
C LEU A 25 16.06 6.54 10.13
N ARG A 26 15.11 6.45 11.07
CA ARG A 26 14.88 5.26 11.90
C ARG A 26 14.31 4.10 11.10
N ALA A 27 13.34 4.35 10.24
CA ALA A 27 12.80 3.35 9.32
C ALA A 27 13.92 2.80 8.43
N GLY A 28 14.78 3.66 7.86
CA GLY A 28 15.95 3.25 7.09
C GLY A 28 16.85 2.24 7.81
N ARG A 29 17.20 2.49 9.08
CA ARG A 29 18.01 1.57 9.90
C ARG A 29 17.29 0.26 10.22
N LEU A 30 15.96 0.31 10.42
CA LEU A 30 15.13 -0.88 10.69
C LEU A 30 14.92 -1.73 9.43
N ILE A 31 14.89 -1.11 8.24
CA ILE A 31 14.79 -1.81 6.96
C ILE A 31 16.07 -2.60 6.67
N THR A 32 17.23 -2.09 7.08
CA THR A 32 18.51 -2.80 6.94
C THR A 32 18.72 -3.91 7.99
N ASP A 33 17.82 -4.05 8.95
CA ASP A 33 17.87 -5.12 9.94
C ASP A 33 17.56 -6.46 9.24
N LYS A 34 18.57 -7.33 9.16
CA LYS A 34 18.49 -8.63 8.48
C LYS A 34 17.85 -9.72 9.33
N ARG A 35 17.37 -9.39 10.55
CA ARG A 35 16.74 -10.37 11.43
C ARG A 35 15.59 -11.06 10.73
N GLN A 36 15.68 -12.39 10.68
CA GLN A 36 14.72 -13.28 10.06
C GLN A 36 14.67 -14.54 10.92
N SER A 37 13.48 -14.88 11.43
CA SER A 37 13.22 -16.19 12.02
C SER A 37 12.88 -17.18 10.91
N ASP A 38 13.11 -18.48 11.13
CA ASP A 38 12.72 -19.53 10.16
C ASP A 38 11.24 -19.48 9.76
N ASP A 39 10.39 -19.00 10.68
CA ASP A 39 8.93 -18.96 10.57
C ASP A 39 8.37 -17.63 10.01
N GLY A 40 9.23 -16.66 9.70
CA GLY A 40 8.85 -15.30 9.35
C GLY A 40 9.72 -14.68 8.26
N ILE A 41 9.37 -13.48 7.83
CA ILE A 41 10.15 -12.72 6.85
C ILE A 41 10.83 -11.52 7.48
N SER A 42 11.93 -11.05 6.88
CA SER A 42 12.61 -9.83 7.33
C SER A 42 11.73 -8.58 7.18
N SER A 43 12.05 -7.51 7.90
CA SER A 43 11.34 -6.22 7.75
C SER A 43 11.42 -5.65 6.33
N LEU A 44 12.54 -5.84 5.62
CA LEU A 44 12.66 -5.46 4.21
C LEU A 44 11.75 -6.31 3.31
N GLN A 45 11.70 -7.62 3.51
CA GLN A 45 10.78 -8.49 2.76
C GLN A 45 9.32 -8.09 2.99
N ALA A 46 8.95 -7.82 4.24
CA ALA A 46 7.61 -7.33 4.57
C ALA A 46 7.32 -5.97 3.94
N LEU A 47 8.30 -5.06 3.92
CA LEU A 47 8.18 -3.78 3.22
C LEU A 47 7.96 -3.99 1.72
N LEU A 48 8.76 -4.83 1.07
CA LEU A 48 8.63 -5.12 -0.37
C LEU A 48 7.30 -5.80 -0.69
N LEU A 49 6.83 -6.71 0.17
CA LEU A 49 5.52 -7.34 0.03
C LEU A 49 4.37 -6.33 0.15
N THR A 50 4.47 -5.37 1.08
CA THR A 50 3.48 -4.29 1.19
C THR A 50 3.58 -3.30 0.03
N LEU A 51 4.79 -2.98 -0.43
CA LEU A 51 4.98 -2.12 -1.60
C LEU A 51 4.49 -2.78 -2.88
N ALA A 52 4.56 -4.11 -3.00
CA ALA A 52 4.00 -4.83 -4.14
C ALA A 52 2.49 -4.61 -4.30
N SER A 53 1.76 -4.45 -3.19
CA SER A 53 0.31 -4.22 -3.23
C SER A 53 -0.08 -2.74 -3.36
N ARG A 54 0.76 -1.84 -2.83
CA ARG A 54 0.54 -0.38 -2.87
C ARG A 54 1.01 0.27 -4.17
N VAL A 55 2.23 -0.05 -4.60
CA VAL A 55 2.84 0.51 -5.80
C VAL A 55 2.31 -0.24 -7.02
N GLY A 56 1.19 0.25 -7.54
CA GLY A 56 0.40 -0.38 -8.59
C GLY A 56 -0.11 0.62 -9.63
N VAL A 57 -1.15 0.22 -10.36
CA VAL A 57 -1.82 1.05 -11.37
C VAL A 57 -2.27 2.40 -10.80
N GLY A 58 -2.63 2.46 -9.52
CA GLY A 58 -3.04 3.68 -8.83
C GLY A 58 -1.98 4.80 -8.87
N ASN A 59 -0.70 4.45 -8.83
CA ASN A 59 0.40 5.42 -8.83
C ASN A 59 0.65 6.06 -10.21
N ILE A 60 0.12 5.45 -11.26
CA ILE A 60 0.25 5.91 -12.65
C ILE A 60 -1.09 6.47 -13.12
N ALA A 61 -2.07 5.60 -13.38
CA ALA A 61 -3.37 5.99 -13.88
C ALA A 61 -4.23 6.71 -12.82
N GLY A 62 -4.12 6.33 -11.54
CA GLY A 62 -4.84 6.98 -10.45
C GLY A 62 -4.39 8.44 -10.24
N VAL A 63 -3.09 8.72 -10.38
CA VAL A 63 -2.56 10.09 -10.33
C VAL A 63 -3.04 10.92 -11.52
N ALA A 64 -2.97 10.36 -12.73
CA ALA A 64 -3.45 11.04 -13.93
C ALA A 64 -4.94 11.38 -13.87
N THR A 65 -5.77 10.45 -13.39
CA THR A 65 -7.21 10.70 -13.17
C THR A 65 -7.47 11.74 -12.07
N ALA A 66 -6.63 11.80 -11.03
CA ALA A 66 -6.71 12.86 -10.02
C ALA A 66 -6.45 14.25 -10.62
N ILE A 67 -5.45 14.36 -11.50
CA ILE A 67 -5.14 15.61 -12.21
C ILE A 67 -6.27 15.95 -13.18
N ALA A 68 -6.79 14.97 -13.92
CA ALA A 68 -7.84 15.20 -14.89
C ALA A 68 -9.13 15.74 -14.27
N ALA A 69 -9.53 15.23 -13.11
CA ALA A 69 -10.80 15.60 -12.48
C ALA A 69 -10.67 16.63 -11.35
N GLY A 70 -9.47 16.82 -10.78
CA GLY A 70 -9.20 17.75 -9.68
C GLY A 70 -8.17 18.85 -10.00
N GLY A 71 -7.60 18.84 -11.21
CA GLY A 71 -6.50 19.72 -11.60
C GLY A 71 -5.16 19.38 -10.91
N PRO A 72 -4.08 20.13 -11.23
CA PRO A 72 -2.76 19.93 -10.64
C PRO A 72 -2.75 20.02 -9.10
N GLY A 73 -3.68 20.78 -8.52
CA GLY A 73 -3.82 20.95 -7.07
C GLY A 73 -4.15 19.66 -6.32
N ALA A 74 -4.70 18.64 -7.00
CA ALA A 74 -4.97 17.34 -6.41
C ALA A 74 -3.71 16.67 -5.83
N LEU A 75 -2.53 16.92 -6.42
CA LEU A 75 -1.26 16.35 -5.98
C LEU A 75 -0.87 16.78 -4.55
N VAL A 76 -1.14 18.03 -4.17
CA VAL A 76 -0.91 18.51 -2.79
C VAL A 76 -1.78 17.74 -1.81
N TRP A 77 -3.05 17.56 -2.15
CA TRP A 77 -4.01 16.84 -1.33
C TRP A 77 -3.70 15.34 -1.25
N MET A 78 -3.11 14.76 -2.31
CA MET A 78 -2.58 13.39 -2.25
C MET A 78 -1.46 13.27 -1.21
N VAL A 79 -0.51 14.21 -1.20
CA VAL A 79 0.60 14.23 -0.23
C VAL A 79 0.10 14.45 1.19
N ILE A 80 -0.81 15.41 1.42
CA ILE A 80 -1.41 15.64 2.74
C ILE A 80 -2.14 14.38 3.23
N CYS A 81 -2.91 13.74 2.36
CA CYS A 81 -3.61 12.50 2.67
C CYS A 81 -2.63 11.38 3.03
N ALA A 82 -1.51 11.24 2.31
CA ALA A 82 -0.48 10.26 2.60
C ALA A 82 0.22 10.50 3.95
N LEU A 83 0.54 11.76 4.27
CA LEU A 83 1.14 12.12 5.56
C LEU A 83 0.20 11.75 6.71
N LEU A 84 -1.10 12.07 6.61
CA LEU A 84 -2.09 11.69 7.62
C LEU A 84 -2.31 10.17 7.65
N GLY A 85 -2.36 9.53 6.49
CA GLY A 85 -2.51 8.09 6.32
C GLY A 85 -1.33 7.29 6.89
N SER A 86 -0.14 7.88 6.95
CA SER A 86 1.03 7.24 7.56
C SER A 86 0.82 6.91 9.05
N ALA A 87 0.00 7.70 9.76
CA ALA A 87 -0.38 7.45 11.15
C ALA A 87 -1.38 6.29 11.26
N SER A 88 -2.35 6.20 10.34
CA SER A 88 -3.25 5.04 10.26
C SER A 88 -2.47 3.77 9.93
N SER A 89 -1.51 3.86 9.01
CA SER A 89 -0.66 2.72 8.64
C SER A 89 0.29 2.29 9.75
N PHE A 90 0.80 3.25 10.53
CA PHE A 90 1.54 2.97 11.77
C PHE A 90 0.69 2.13 12.74
N ALA A 91 -0.53 2.59 12.98
CA ALA A 91 -1.44 2.00 13.96
C ALA A 91 -1.86 0.59 13.54
N GLU A 92 -2.34 0.40 12.31
CA GLU A 92 -2.79 -0.90 11.81
C GLU A 92 -1.64 -1.92 11.77
N SER A 93 -0.43 -1.51 11.37
CA SER A 93 0.75 -2.38 11.29
C SER A 93 1.28 -2.75 12.68
N THR A 94 1.23 -1.81 13.63
CA THR A 94 1.56 -2.08 15.04
C THR A 94 0.57 -3.08 15.63
N LEU A 95 -0.73 -2.90 15.40
CA LEU A 95 -1.76 -3.83 15.88
C LEU A 95 -1.62 -5.21 15.23
N ALA A 96 -1.33 -5.26 13.93
CA ALA A 96 -1.07 -6.51 13.22
C ALA A 96 0.09 -7.30 13.84
N GLN A 97 1.16 -6.62 14.27
CA GLN A 97 2.27 -7.25 15.00
C GLN A 97 1.90 -7.65 16.44
N VAL A 98 1.17 -6.83 17.18
CA VAL A 98 0.74 -7.15 18.56
C VAL A 98 -0.10 -8.43 18.59
N PHE A 99 -1.04 -8.55 17.65
CA PHE A 99 -2.02 -9.63 17.61
C PHE A 99 -1.70 -10.71 16.58
N LYS A 100 -0.48 -10.77 16.05
CA LYS A 100 -0.05 -11.86 15.16
C LYS A 100 -0.09 -13.21 15.89
N ARG A 101 -0.11 -14.27 15.10
CA ARG A 101 -0.12 -15.66 15.55
C ARG A 101 0.79 -16.50 14.66
N LYS A 102 1.22 -17.63 15.20
CA LYS A 102 1.93 -18.65 14.46
C LYS A 102 0.91 -19.71 13.99
N VAL A 103 0.80 -19.92 12.68
CA VAL A 103 -0.07 -20.94 12.10
C VAL A 103 0.80 -21.85 11.24
N ASN A 104 0.95 -23.11 11.65
CA ASN A 104 1.81 -24.13 11.01
C ASN A 104 3.19 -23.60 10.58
N ASP A 105 3.93 -23.05 11.54
CA ASP A 105 5.29 -22.53 11.32
C ASP A 105 5.41 -21.29 10.40
N GLU A 106 4.30 -20.57 10.16
CA GLU A 106 4.34 -19.25 9.55
C GLU A 106 3.75 -18.16 10.46
N HIS A 107 4.38 -16.99 10.48
CA HIS A 107 3.83 -15.77 11.07
C HIS A 107 2.67 -15.26 10.24
N ARG A 108 1.48 -15.22 10.85
CA ARG A 108 0.26 -14.71 10.23
C ARG A 108 -0.45 -13.72 11.12
N GLY A 109 -1.08 -12.76 10.48
CA GLY A 109 -1.89 -11.78 11.15
C GLY A 109 -2.68 -10.97 10.15
N GLY A 110 -2.96 -9.73 10.51
CA GLY A 110 -3.74 -8.83 9.72
C GLY A 110 -5.02 -8.40 10.44
N MET A 111 -5.85 -7.64 9.73
CA MET A 111 -7.07 -7.06 10.25
C MET A 111 -8.00 -8.02 11.01
N PRO A 112 -8.28 -9.27 10.56
CA PRO A 112 -9.15 -10.17 11.31
C PRO A 112 -8.58 -10.53 12.69
N PHE A 113 -7.26 -10.62 12.82
CA PHE A 113 -6.60 -11.10 14.04
C PHE A 113 -6.71 -10.10 15.18
N TYR A 114 -6.49 -8.80 14.95
CA TYR A 114 -6.68 -7.81 16.02
C TYR A 114 -8.15 -7.48 16.27
N ILE A 115 -9.05 -7.70 15.30
CA ILE A 115 -10.49 -7.62 15.55
C ILE A 115 -10.93 -8.76 16.50
N GLU A 116 -10.47 -9.99 16.26
CA GLU A 116 -10.82 -11.12 17.12
C GLU A 116 -10.14 -11.02 18.49
N HIS A 117 -8.82 -10.77 18.55
CA HIS A 117 -8.07 -10.89 19.79
C HIS A 117 -7.97 -9.57 20.57
N GLY A 118 -7.93 -8.45 19.86
CA GLY A 118 -7.90 -7.11 20.46
C GLY A 118 -9.30 -6.63 20.87
N LEU A 119 -10.25 -6.64 19.93
CA LEU A 119 -11.63 -6.19 20.18
C LEU A 119 -12.55 -7.28 20.74
N LYS A 120 -12.18 -8.56 20.64
CA LYS A 120 -13.02 -9.69 21.06
C LYS A 120 -14.31 -9.83 20.25
N LEU A 121 -14.28 -9.38 19.00
CA LEU A 121 -15.43 -9.42 18.08
C LEU A 121 -15.21 -10.47 16.98
N LYS A 122 -15.29 -11.75 17.35
CA LYS A 122 -15.04 -12.87 16.41
C LYS A 122 -15.94 -12.83 15.17
N TRP A 123 -17.23 -12.49 15.32
CA TRP A 123 -18.16 -12.41 14.18
C TRP A 123 -17.72 -11.36 13.16
N LEU A 124 -17.20 -10.22 13.62
CA LEU A 124 -16.72 -9.15 12.75
C LEU A 124 -15.42 -9.55 12.07
N ALA A 125 -14.52 -10.23 12.79
CA ALA A 125 -13.29 -10.75 12.22
C ALA A 125 -13.55 -11.77 11.10
N VAL A 126 -14.51 -12.69 11.29
CA VAL A 126 -14.94 -13.65 10.26
C VAL A 126 -15.55 -12.94 9.05
N LEU A 127 -16.42 -11.95 9.28
CA LEU A 127 -17.02 -11.16 8.20
C LEU A 127 -15.95 -10.44 7.37
N VAL A 128 -15.06 -9.71 8.06
CA VAL A 128 -13.97 -8.95 7.43
C VAL A 128 -13.00 -9.87 6.68
N SER A 129 -12.63 -11.00 7.28
CA SER A 129 -11.78 -11.99 6.62
C SER A 129 -12.43 -12.56 5.36
N THR A 130 -13.75 -12.82 5.40
CA THR A 130 -14.49 -13.31 4.24
C THR A 130 -14.54 -12.26 3.13
N LEU A 131 -14.86 -11.01 3.47
CA LEU A 131 -14.89 -9.90 2.51
C LEU A 131 -13.51 -9.65 1.88
N ALA A 132 -12.44 -9.67 2.68
CA ALA A 132 -11.09 -9.52 2.19
C ALA A 132 -10.69 -10.70 1.29
N MET A 133 -10.97 -11.95 1.71
CA MET A 133 -10.69 -13.14 0.88
C MET A 133 -11.41 -13.07 -0.47
N VAL A 134 -12.69 -12.70 -0.47
CA VAL A 134 -13.48 -12.57 -1.71
C VAL A 134 -12.96 -11.41 -2.57
N GLY A 135 -12.73 -10.24 -1.97
CA GLY A 135 -12.22 -9.06 -2.67
C GLY A 135 -10.88 -9.31 -3.35
N TYR A 136 -9.86 -9.69 -2.58
CA TYR A 136 -8.52 -9.92 -3.09
C TYR A 136 -8.38 -11.21 -3.91
N GLY A 137 -9.25 -12.21 -3.68
CA GLY A 137 -9.20 -13.49 -4.39
C GLY A 137 -9.97 -13.52 -5.71
N PHE A 138 -11.08 -12.77 -5.82
CA PHE A 138 -12.07 -12.97 -6.88
C PHE A 138 -12.55 -11.68 -7.55
N VAL A 139 -12.13 -10.50 -7.07
CA VAL A 139 -12.67 -9.22 -7.56
C VAL A 139 -11.56 -8.26 -7.97
N PHE A 140 -10.76 -7.77 -7.01
CA PHE A 140 -9.72 -6.77 -7.24
C PHE A 140 -8.62 -7.19 -8.23
N PRO A 141 -8.23 -8.47 -8.33
CA PRO A 141 -7.26 -8.90 -9.33
C PRO A 141 -7.67 -8.54 -10.77
N GLY A 142 -8.97 -8.50 -11.05
CA GLY A 142 -9.46 -8.13 -12.38
C GLY A 142 -9.11 -6.69 -12.78
N VAL A 143 -9.01 -5.76 -11.81
CA VAL A 143 -8.62 -4.36 -12.07
C VAL A 143 -7.18 -4.33 -12.58
N GLN A 144 -6.31 -5.10 -11.93
CA GLN A 144 -4.89 -5.14 -12.26
C GLN A 144 -4.69 -5.79 -13.64
N SER A 145 -5.32 -6.94 -13.89
CA SER A 145 -5.19 -7.62 -15.18
C SER A 145 -5.76 -6.81 -16.36
N ASN A 146 -6.85 -6.07 -16.14
CA ASN A 146 -7.42 -5.15 -17.13
C ASN A 146 -6.43 -4.07 -17.57
N ASN A 147 -5.79 -3.40 -16.61
CA ASN A 147 -4.85 -2.33 -16.91
C ASN A 147 -3.60 -2.84 -17.63
N ILE A 148 -3.13 -4.06 -17.32
CA ILE A 148 -2.04 -4.70 -18.08
C ILE A 148 -2.49 -4.93 -19.53
N ALA A 149 -3.66 -5.56 -19.71
CA ALA A 149 -4.17 -5.91 -21.03
C ALA A 149 -4.38 -4.69 -21.93
N SER A 150 -5.04 -3.66 -21.42
CA SER A 150 -5.27 -2.40 -22.13
C SER A 150 -3.96 -1.68 -22.48
N SER A 151 -2.99 -1.67 -21.56
CA SER A 151 -1.69 -1.04 -21.83
C SER A 151 -0.87 -1.79 -22.88
N MET A 152 -0.91 -3.12 -22.87
CA MET A 152 -0.22 -3.96 -23.86
C MET A 152 -0.87 -3.83 -25.24
N GLU A 153 -2.20 -3.75 -25.30
CA GLU A 153 -2.93 -3.48 -26.53
C GLU A 153 -2.60 -2.09 -27.09
N GLY A 154 -2.65 -1.05 -26.26
CA GLY A 154 -2.30 0.31 -26.67
C GLY A 154 -0.85 0.49 -27.12
N ALA A 155 0.09 -0.23 -26.50
CA ALA A 155 1.52 -0.07 -26.80
C ALA A 155 2.03 -0.95 -27.95
N PHE A 156 1.56 -2.20 -28.03
CA PHE A 156 2.10 -3.21 -28.94
C PHE A 156 1.05 -3.80 -29.87
N SER A 157 -0.20 -3.32 -29.81
CA SER A 157 -1.34 -3.89 -30.55
C SER A 157 -1.53 -5.39 -30.27
N ILE A 158 -1.12 -5.85 -29.08
CA ILE A 158 -1.33 -7.23 -28.63
C ILE A 158 -2.78 -7.36 -28.19
N PRO A 159 -3.57 -8.29 -28.78
CA PRO A 159 -4.95 -8.48 -28.37
C PRO A 159 -5.07 -8.81 -26.88
N THR A 160 -6.05 -8.20 -26.20
CA THR A 160 -6.25 -8.33 -24.74
C THR A 160 -6.30 -9.78 -24.26
N TRP A 161 -6.92 -10.68 -25.04
CA TRP A 161 -7.01 -12.11 -24.69
C TRP A 161 -5.64 -12.81 -24.68
N VAL A 162 -4.69 -12.41 -25.54
CA VAL A 162 -3.33 -12.97 -25.57
C VAL A 162 -2.60 -12.56 -24.29
N THR A 163 -2.69 -11.28 -23.93
CA THR A 163 -2.15 -10.76 -22.67
C THR A 163 -2.78 -11.47 -21.48
N ALA A 164 -4.11 -11.69 -21.49
CA ALA A 164 -4.84 -12.40 -20.45
C ALA A 164 -4.34 -13.84 -20.24
N VAL A 165 -4.11 -14.60 -21.32
CA VAL A 165 -3.52 -15.95 -21.25
C VAL A 165 -2.13 -15.88 -20.62
N PHE A 166 -1.29 -14.97 -21.08
CA PHE A 166 0.09 -14.84 -20.62
C PHE A 166 0.18 -14.51 -19.12
N ILE A 167 -0.52 -13.47 -18.66
CA ILE A 167 -0.49 -13.06 -17.24
C ILE A 167 -1.11 -14.13 -16.33
N THR A 168 -2.15 -14.83 -16.80
CA THR A 168 -2.79 -15.90 -16.03
C THR A 168 -1.86 -17.11 -15.89
N ALA A 169 -1.16 -17.49 -16.96
CA ALA A 169 -0.17 -18.56 -16.92
C ALA A 169 1.01 -18.22 -15.98
N LEU A 170 1.51 -16.98 -16.05
CA LEU A 170 2.57 -16.51 -15.16
C LEU A 170 2.11 -16.48 -13.70
N MET A 171 0.88 -16.03 -13.46
CA MET A 171 0.29 -16.03 -12.12
C MET A 171 0.13 -17.45 -11.58
N ALA A 172 -0.33 -18.41 -12.41
CA ALA A 172 -0.43 -19.82 -12.04
C ALA A 172 0.92 -20.38 -11.62
N PHE A 173 2.00 -20.07 -12.35
CA PHE A 173 3.36 -20.49 -12.00
C PHE A 173 3.80 -19.96 -10.63
N VAL A 174 3.47 -18.71 -10.29
CA VAL A 174 3.83 -18.11 -9.00
C VAL A 174 3.02 -18.70 -7.85
N ILE A 175 1.68 -18.75 -7.96
CA ILE A 175 0.81 -19.18 -6.84
C ILE A 175 0.88 -20.69 -6.53
N VAL A 176 1.29 -21.52 -7.49
CA VAL A 176 1.54 -22.95 -7.26
C VAL A 176 2.72 -23.16 -6.32
N GLY A 177 3.71 -22.26 -6.32
CA GLY A 177 4.91 -22.34 -5.47
C GLY A 177 4.71 -21.98 -4.00
N GLY A 178 3.52 -21.54 -3.60
CA GLY A 178 3.21 -21.16 -2.22
C GLY A 178 3.85 -19.84 -1.76
N THR A 179 3.75 -19.56 -0.47
CA THR A 179 4.15 -18.29 0.17
C THR A 179 5.59 -17.87 -0.13
N LYS A 180 6.53 -18.82 -0.10
CA LYS A 180 7.95 -18.54 -0.36
C LYS A 180 8.21 -18.01 -1.77
N ARG A 181 7.53 -18.56 -2.79
CA ARG A 181 7.68 -18.11 -4.19
C ARG A 181 7.06 -16.74 -4.40
N ILE A 182 5.95 -16.46 -3.73
CA ILE A 182 5.27 -15.14 -3.75
C ILE A 182 6.20 -14.06 -3.19
N VAL A 183 6.77 -14.29 -2.01
CA VAL A 183 7.71 -13.36 -1.38
C VAL A 183 8.94 -13.16 -2.26
N ALA A 184 9.51 -14.24 -2.81
CA ALA A 184 10.67 -14.15 -3.71
C ALA A 184 10.36 -13.35 -4.98
N ALA A 185 9.17 -13.53 -5.58
CA ALA A 185 8.75 -12.75 -6.74
C ALA A 185 8.65 -11.26 -6.40
N ALA A 186 8.02 -10.90 -5.28
CA ALA A 186 7.94 -9.51 -4.82
C ALA A 186 9.33 -8.90 -4.57
N GLN A 187 10.25 -9.65 -3.95
CA GLN A 187 11.60 -9.18 -3.67
C GLN A 187 12.41 -8.81 -4.92
N ILE A 188 12.18 -9.53 -6.02
CA ILE A 188 12.89 -9.30 -7.28
C ILE A 188 12.21 -8.19 -8.08
N MET A 189 10.89 -8.25 -8.21
CA MET A 189 10.14 -7.39 -9.13
C MET A 189 9.94 -5.98 -8.58
N VAL A 190 9.71 -5.80 -7.28
CA VAL A 190 9.43 -4.49 -6.68
C VAL A 190 10.60 -3.51 -6.80
N PRO A 191 11.87 -3.89 -6.52
CA PRO A 191 12.99 -2.98 -6.73
C PRO A 191 13.18 -2.61 -8.20
N ILE A 192 13.02 -3.57 -9.13
CA ILE A 192 13.15 -3.32 -10.57
C ILE A 192 12.13 -2.27 -11.01
N MET A 193 10.87 -2.43 -10.63
CA MET A 193 9.80 -1.54 -11.04
C MET A 193 9.91 -0.16 -10.38
N ALA A 194 10.19 -0.11 -9.07
CA ALA A 194 10.29 1.15 -8.33
C ALA A 194 11.51 1.98 -8.76
N VAL A 195 12.69 1.35 -8.85
CA VAL A 195 13.92 2.05 -9.27
C VAL A 195 13.82 2.44 -10.73
N GLY A 196 13.36 1.56 -11.61
CA GLY A 196 13.21 1.85 -13.03
C GLY A 196 12.29 3.05 -13.27
N TYR A 197 11.14 3.10 -12.59
CA TYR A 197 10.20 4.20 -12.72
C TYR A 197 10.73 5.51 -12.14
N VAL A 198 11.33 5.47 -10.95
CA VAL A 198 11.93 6.67 -10.32
C VAL A 198 13.09 7.23 -11.16
N LEU A 199 13.92 6.37 -11.77
CA LEU A 199 14.98 6.82 -12.67
C LEU A 199 14.41 7.49 -13.93
N ALA A 200 13.38 6.91 -14.54
CA ALA A 200 12.70 7.56 -15.67
C ALA A 200 12.12 8.92 -15.28
N ALA A 201 11.52 9.01 -14.10
CA ALA A 201 11.00 10.27 -13.60
C ALA A 201 12.08 11.32 -13.31
N LEU A 202 13.21 10.88 -12.77
CA LEU A 202 14.37 11.74 -12.57
C LEU A 202 14.89 12.26 -13.92
N VAL A 203 15.03 11.40 -14.93
CA VAL A 203 15.48 11.81 -16.27
C VAL A 203 14.54 12.86 -16.86
N ILE A 204 13.22 12.64 -16.84
CA ILE A 204 12.23 13.60 -17.36
C ILE A 204 12.30 14.93 -16.61
N THR A 205 12.43 14.87 -15.28
CA THR A 205 12.55 16.05 -14.43
C THR A 205 13.82 16.84 -14.74
N LEU A 206 14.94 16.16 -14.98
CA LEU A 206 16.22 16.79 -15.32
C LEU A 206 16.20 17.40 -16.73
N VAL A 207 15.56 16.76 -17.70
CA VAL A 207 15.39 17.30 -19.06
C VAL A 207 14.53 18.57 -19.03
N ASN A 208 13.56 18.63 -18.12
CA ASN A 208 12.63 19.76 -17.97
C ASN A 208 12.94 20.60 -16.72
N VAL A 209 14.21 20.73 -16.34
CA VAL A 209 14.62 21.38 -15.07
C VAL A 209 14.06 22.79 -14.91
N ASP A 210 13.92 23.54 -16.00
CA ASP A 210 13.38 24.89 -16.01
C ASP A 210 11.88 24.94 -15.65
N GLN A 211 11.16 23.84 -15.84
CA GLN A 211 9.74 23.71 -15.50
C GLN A 211 9.48 23.32 -14.05
N ILE A 212 10.52 22.93 -13.30
CA ILE A 212 10.35 22.52 -11.89
C ILE A 212 9.68 23.62 -11.07
N VAL A 213 10.23 24.84 -11.07
CA VAL A 213 9.68 25.95 -10.26
C VAL A 213 8.29 26.37 -10.74
N PRO A 214 8.03 26.60 -12.04
CA PRO A 214 6.69 26.86 -12.56
C PRO A 214 5.66 25.80 -12.17
N THR A 215 6.00 24.52 -12.30
CA THR A 215 5.08 23.43 -11.98
C THR A 215 4.75 23.37 -10.49
N PHE A 216 5.76 23.53 -9.61
CA PHE A 216 5.48 23.60 -8.17
C PHE A 216 4.56 24.79 -7.85
N ARG A 217 4.80 25.97 -8.43
CA ARG A 217 3.93 27.13 -8.23
C ARG A 217 2.49 26.83 -8.68
N LEU A 218 2.31 26.21 -9.84
CA LEU A 218 1.00 25.84 -10.34
C LEU A 218 0.30 24.85 -9.41
N ILE A 219 0.98 23.76 -9.03
CA ILE A 219 0.43 22.74 -8.12
C ILE A 219 -0.06 23.37 -6.81
N PHE A 220 0.76 24.19 -6.15
CA PHE A 220 0.36 24.84 -4.90
C PHE A 220 -0.71 25.92 -5.12
N ALA A 221 -0.61 26.71 -6.19
CA ALA A 221 -1.59 27.75 -6.47
C ALA A 221 -2.98 27.18 -6.76
N SER A 222 -3.05 26.10 -7.55
CA SER A 222 -4.27 25.33 -7.81
C SER A 222 -4.83 24.70 -6.54
N ALA A 223 -3.99 24.11 -5.69
CA ALA A 223 -4.43 23.41 -4.47
C ALA A 223 -5.12 24.33 -3.46
N PHE A 224 -4.69 25.59 -3.38
CA PHE A 224 -5.22 26.59 -2.45
C PHE A 224 -6.10 27.65 -3.14
N GLY A 225 -6.41 27.49 -4.42
CA GLY A 225 -7.34 28.33 -5.16
C GLY A 225 -6.84 29.73 -5.49
N THR A 226 -5.53 29.94 -5.52
CA THR A 226 -4.91 31.22 -5.92
C THR A 226 -4.61 31.28 -7.41
N ASP A 227 -4.68 30.14 -8.11
CA ASP A 227 -4.65 30.07 -9.57
C ASP A 227 -6.01 30.48 -10.16
N GLN A 228 -5.99 31.32 -11.20
CA GLN A 228 -7.22 31.88 -11.79
C GLN A 228 -8.05 30.85 -12.55
N VAL A 229 -7.40 29.85 -13.16
CA VAL A 229 -8.07 28.81 -13.96
C VAL A 229 -8.63 27.73 -13.03
N PHE A 230 -7.85 27.33 -12.02
CA PHE A 230 -8.21 26.21 -11.14
C PHE A 230 -8.88 26.63 -9.82
N GLY A 231 -9.00 27.93 -9.54
CA GLY A 231 -9.58 28.44 -8.29
C GLY A 231 -11.02 27.99 -8.02
N GLY A 232 -11.82 27.80 -9.08
CA GLY A 232 -13.20 27.32 -8.97
C GLY A 232 -13.34 25.84 -8.60
N ILE A 233 -12.28 25.04 -8.72
CA ILE A 233 -12.33 23.57 -8.54
C ILE A 233 -11.55 23.07 -7.32
N VAL A 234 -11.20 23.92 -6.35
CA VAL A 234 -10.46 23.52 -5.14
C VAL A 234 -11.14 22.36 -4.41
N GLY A 235 -12.48 22.34 -4.33
CA GLY A 235 -13.23 21.23 -3.73
C GLY A 235 -13.03 19.90 -4.48
N ALA A 236 -12.95 19.95 -5.82
CA ALA A 236 -12.66 18.79 -6.64
C ALA A 236 -11.20 18.34 -6.46
N ALA A 237 -10.24 19.28 -6.36
CA ALA A 237 -8.84 18.98 -6.06
C ALA A 237 -8.70 18.19 -4.75
N VAL A 238 -9.41 18.61 -3.70
CA VAL A 238 -9.45 17.88 -2.41
C VAL A 238 -10.07 16.50 -2.59
N ALA A 239 -11.27 16.41 -3.18
CA ALA A 239 -12.01 15.17 -3.28
C ALA A 239 -11.25 14.10 -4.11
N TRP A 240 -10.74 14.49 -5.27
CA TRP A 240 -10.00 13.59 -6.16
C TRP A 240 -8.60 13.27 -5.63
N GLY A 241 -7.91 14.24 -5.05
CA GLY A 241 -6.62 14.02 -4.38
C GLY A 241 -6.75 13.00 -3.25
N VAL A 242 -7.72 13.16 -2.36
CA VAL A 242 -7.96 12.19 -1.27
C VAL A 242 -8.40 10.83 -1.82
N ARG A 243 -9.35 10.80 -2.76
CA ARG A 243 -9.87 9.55 -3.35
C ARG A 243 -8.76 8.71 -4.00
N ARG A 244 -7.85 9.33 -4.76
CA ARG A 244 -6.78 8.62 -5.46
C ARG A 244 -5.57 8.34 -4.57
N ALA A 245 -5.30 9.16 -3.54
CA ALA A 245 -4.28 8.82 -2.55
C ALA A 245 -4.65 7.59 -1.72
N VAL A 246 -5.89 7.50 -1.23
CA VAL A 246 -6.37 6.32 -0.51
C VAL A 246 -6.34 5.08 -1.40
N PHE A 247 -6.69 5.21 -2.68
CA PHE A 247 -6.60 4.09 -3.62
C PHE A 247 -5.15 3.62 -3.86
N SER A 248 -4.19 4.54 -3.90
CA SER A 248 -2.77 4.24 -4.11
C SER A 248 -2.15 3.55 -2.90
N ASN A 249 -2.19 4.19 -1.74
CA ASN A 249 -1.44 3.72 -0.58
C ASN A 249 -2.25 2.82 0.36
N VAL A 250 -3.57 2.78 0.19
CA VAL A 250 -4.48 1.88 0.90
C VAL A 250 -4.37 2.03 2.44
N ALA A 251 -3.96 3.22 2.89
CA ALA A 251 -3.75 3.52 4.30
C ALA A 251 -5.07 3.46 5.08
N GLY A 252 -5.11 2.63 6.12
CA GLY A 252 -6.29 2.46 6.96
C GLY A 252 -7.36 1.54 6.38
N VAL A 253 -7.15 0.97 5.19
CA VAL A 253 -7.97 -0.14 4.66
C VAL A 253 -7.58 -1.48 5.28
N GLY A 254 -6.35 -1.60 5.78
CA GLY A 254 -5.85 -2.81 6.44
C GLY A 254 -5.09 -3.75 5.52
N GLU A 255 -4.87 -3.40 4.25
CA GLU A 255 -4.13 -4.24 3.29
C GLU A 255 -2.66 -4.46 3.72
N GLY A 256 -1.99 -3.41 4.21
CA GLY A 256 -0.60 -3.50 4.67
C GLY A 256 -0.42 -4.38 5.91
N THR A 257 -1.50 -4.73 6.62
CA THR A 257 -1.44 -5.46 7.90
C THR A 257 -0.96 -6.89 7.73
N TYR A 258 -1.25 -7.54 6.59
CA TYR A 258 -0.87 -8.93 6.33
C TYR A 258 0.64 -9.07 6.16
N GLY A 259 1.25 -8.25 5.29
CA GLY A 259 2.71 -8.21 5.13
C GLY A 259 3.40 -7.74 6.41
N SER A 260 2.79 -6.80 7.13
CA SER A 260 3.29 -6.35 8.42
C SER A 260 3.38 -7.47 9.43
N ALA A 261 2.33 -8.29 9.59
CA ALA A 261 2.30 -9.37 10.57
C ALA A 261 3.28 -10.51 10.27
N ALA A 262 3.61 -10.73 9.00
CA ALA A 262 4.59 -11.72 8.57
C ALA A 262 6.02 -11.41 9.03
N ALA A 263 6.29 -10.14 9.35
CA ALA A 263 7.62 -9.69 9.75
C ALA A 263 8.03 -10.23 11.13
N SER A 264 9.29 -10.62 11.23
CA SER A 264 9.95 -10.94 12.51
C SER A 264 10.65 -9.69 13.05
N VAL A 265 10.12 -9.16 14.15
CA VAL A 265 10.66 -7.97 14.82
C VAL A 265 10.62 -8.17 16.32
N THR A 266 11.55 -7.56 17.05
CA THR A 266 11.59 -7.65 18.52
C THR A 266 10.51 -6.81 19.20
N HIS A 267 9.94 -5.83 18.49
CA HIS A 267 8.92 -4.95 19.03
C HIS A 267 7.95 -4.45 17.93
N PRO A 268 6.61 -4.51 18.12
CA PRO A 268 5.61 -4.14 17.11
C PRO A 268 5.81 -2.78 16.45
N VAL A 269 6.16 -1.76 17.24
CA VAL A 269 6.42 -0.39 16.76
C VAL A 269 7.52 -0.32 15.69
N LYS A 270 8.53 -1.22 15.72
CA LYS A 270 9.56 -1.26 14.69
C LYS A 270 8.94 -1.46 13.31
N GLN A 271 8.04 -2.44 13.19
CA GLN A 271 7.34 -2.70 11.94
C GLN A 271 6.33 -1.60 11.61
N GLY A 272 5.65 -1.03 12.62
CA GLY A 272 4.81 0.15 12.43
C GLY A 272 5.54 1.30 11.73
N LEU A 273 6.76 1.63 12.17
CA LEU A 273 7.58 2.69 11.58
C LEU A 273 7.99 2.37 10.13
N VAL A 274 8.40 1.13 9.85
CA VAL A 274 8.76 0.67 8.51
C VAL A 274 7.57 0.83 7.55
N GLN A 275 6.35 0.57 8.03
CA GLN A 275 5.15 0.58 7.20
C GLN A 275 4.52 1.96 7.03
N SER A 276 4.72 2.86 7.98
CA SER A 276 4.47 4.30 7.76
C SER A 276 5.40 4.86 6.68
N PHE A 277 6.66 4.41 6.64
CA PHE A 277 7.60 4.84 5.62
C PHE A 277 7.22 4.33 4.22
N SER A 278 6.58 3.17 4.10
CA SER A 278 6.14 2.68 2.79
C SER A 278 5.06 3.56 2.14
N ILE A 279 4.22 4.25 2.94
CA ILE A 279 3.28 5.28 2.45
C ILE A 279 4.02 6.47 1.82
N PHE A 280 5.17 6.85 2.39
CA PHE A 280 6.00 7.93 1.87
C PHE A 280 6.61 7.55 0.52
N ILE A 281 7.16 6.33 0.40
CA ILE A 281 7.67 5.82 -0.88
C ILE A 281 6.56 5.84 -1.93
N ASP A 282 5.40 5.29 -1.60
CA ASP A 282 4.27 5.18 -2.52
C ASP A 282 3.79 6.55 -3.04
N THR A 283 3.34 7.42 -2.14
CA THR A 283 2.61 8.60 -2.57
C THR A 283 3.50 9.82 -2.71
N VAL A 284 4.47 10.01 -1.81
CA VAL A 284 5.32 11.22 -1.81
C VAL A 284 6.45 11.10 -2.81
N VAL A 285 6.96 9.89 -3.05
CA VAL A 285 8.00 9.67 -4.07
C VAL A 285 7.37 9.26 -5.40
N VAL A 286 6.70 8.11 -5.48
CA VAL A 286 6.25 7.58 -6.77
C VAL A 286 5.08 8.40 -7.34
N CYS A 287 3.96 8.56 -6.62
CA CYS A 287 2.81 9.30 -7.15
C CYS A 287 3.10 10.76 -7.42
N PHE A 288 3.84 11.42 -6.52
CA PHE A 288 4.21 12.82 -6.74
C PHE A 288 5.14 12.96 -7.93
N ALA A 289 6.10 12.05 -8.13
CA ALA A 289 6.95 12.05 -9.33
C ALA A 289 6.12 11.86 -10.61
N THR A 290 5.16 10.91 -10.62
CA THR A 290 4.21 10.76 -11.73
C THR A 290 3.50 12.07 -12.05
N GLY A 291 2.89 12.69 -11.04
CA GLY A 291 2.12 13.91 -11.22
C GLY A 291 2.98 15.10 -11.63
N LEU A 292 4.18 15.20 -11.05
CA LEU A 292 5.15 16.24 -11.39
C LEU A 292 5.54 16.16 -12.86
N MET A 293 5.86 14.96 -13.36
CA MET A 293 6.16 14.77 -14.78
C MET A 293 4.99 15.15 -15.68
N ILE A 294 3.78 14.67 -15.36
CA ILE A 294 2.55 14.96 -16.12
C ILE A 294 2.32 16.47 -16.24
N VAL A 295 2.44 17.20 -15.12
CA VAL A 295 2.20 18.64 -15.11
C VAL A 295 3.36 19.41 -15.75
N MET A 296 4.61 18.99 -15.54
CA MET A 296 5.80 19.62 -16.13
C MET A 296 5.81 19.55 -17.66
N THR A 297 5.37 18.45 -18.25
CA THR A 297 5.35 18.29 -19.71
C THR A 297 4.06 18.81 -20.35
N GLY A 298 3.08 19.25 -19.55
CA GLY A 298 1.76 19.62 -20.04
C GLY A 298 0.96 18.44 -20.61
N SER A 299 1.32 17.20 -20.28
CA SER A 299 0.70 15.98 -20.83
C SER A 299 -0.61 15.60 -20.10
N TYR A 300 -1.50 16.56 -19.90
CA TYR A 300 -2.78 16.36 -19.22
C TYR A 300 -3.87 17.31 -19.69
N ASN A 301 -5.12 16.86 -19.58
CA ASN A 301 -6.30 17.72 -19.66
C ASN A 301 -6.94 17.79 -18.27
N VAL A 302 -7.77 18.80 -18.04
CA VAL A 302 -8.59 18.96 -16.83
C VAL A 302 -10.03 19.19 -17.25
N PHE A 303 -10.94 18.43 -16.68
CA PHE A 303 -12.36 18.47 -17.01
C PHE A 303 -13.19 18.92 -15.82
N ALA A 304 -14.26 19.66 -16.09
CA ALA A 304 -15.29 19.99 -15.13
C ALA A 304 -16.20 18.77 -14.87
N ALA A 305 -17.05 18.87 -13.85
CA ALA A 305 -17.91 17.76 -13.44
C ALA A 305 -18.98 17.38 -14.48
N ASP A 306 -19.31 18.31 -15.38
CA ASP A 306 -20.20 18.11 -16.53
C ASP A 306 -19.48 17.52 -17.76
N GLY A 307 -18.17 17.30 -17.67
CA GLY A 307 -17.33 16.73 -18.73
C GLY A 307 -16.72 17.77 -19.67
N GLU A 308 -17.04 19.05 -19.52
CA GLU A 308 -16.45 20.11 -20.35
C GLU A 308 -14.97 20.34 -19.96
N PRO A 309 -14.06 20.53 -20.94
CA PRO A 309 -12.66 20.77 -20.65
C PRO A 309 -12.48 22.17 -20.02
N ILE A 310 -11.86 22.21 -18.83
CA ILE A 310 -11.34 23.44 -18.22
C ILE A 310 -10.01 23.82 -18.88
N VAL A 311 -9.16 22.82 -19.11
CA VAL A 311 -7.88 22.93 -19.82
C VAL A 311 -7.69 21.70 -20.68
N GLU A 312 -7.31 21.88 -21.94
CA GLU A 312 -7.05 20.80 -22.87
C GLU A 312 -5.69 21.00 -23.53
N HIS A 313 -4.65 20.35 -23.00
CA HIS A 313 -3.31 20.41 -23.57
C HIS A 313 -3.08 19.31 -24.62
N VAL A 314 -3.74 18.16 -24.47
CA VAL A 314 -3.59 16.97 -25.30
C VAL A 314 -4.98 16.45 -25.74
N PRO A 315 -5.60 17.09 -26.74
CA PRO A 315 -6.97 16.78 -27.15
C PRO A 315 -7.18 15.31 -27.50
N GLY A 316 -8.32 14.75 -27.07
CA GLY A 316 -8.70 13.37 -27.34
C GLY A 316 -7.93 12.29 -26.55
N LEU A 317 -6.98 12.67 -25.69
CA LEU A 317 -6.27 11.74 -24.83
C LEU A 317 -7.07 11.46 -23.55
N GLU A 318 -7.40 10.19 -23.32
CA GLU A 318 -8.12 9.75 -22.13
C GLU A 318 -7.27 9.87 -20.85
N ALA A 319 -7.90 10.24 -19.74
CA ALA A 319 -7.23 10.33 -18.46
C ALA A 319 -6.84 8.94 -17.94
N GLY A 320 -5.60 8.80 -17.47
CA GLY A 320 -5.10 7.53 -16.93
C GLY A 320 -3.66 7.26 -17.35
N ALA A 321 -3.37 5.99 -17.64
CA ALA A 321 -2.03 5.57 -18.07
C ALA A 321 -1.55 6.33 -19.32
N ALA A 322 -2.47 6.71 -20.21
CA ALA A 322 -2.18 7.42 -21.44
C ALA A 322 -1.48 8.78 -21.21
N TYR A 323 -1.81 9.52 -20.13
CA TYR A 323 -1.10 10.76 -19.79
C TYR A 323 0.36 10.50 -19.48
N THR A 324 0.66 9.44 -18.74
CA THR A 324 2.05 9.05 -18.44
C THR A 324 2.78 8.54 -19.69
N GLN A 325 2.07 7.89 -20.62
CA GLN A 325 2.66 7.48 -21.90
C GLN A 325 3.09 8.71 -22.71
N GLU A 326 2.24 9.73 -22.74
CA GLU A 326 2.52 10.99 -23.45
C GLU A 326 3.72 11.73 -22.85
N VAL A 327 3.82 11.79 -21.51
CA VAL A 327 5.02 12.32 -20.82
C VAL A 327 6.29 11.68 -21.39
N ILE A 328 6.36 10.35 -21.44
CA ILE A 328 7.58 9.65 -21.86
C ILE A 328 7.84 9.91 -23.35
N SER A 329 6.80 10.02 -24.17
CA SER A 329 6.89 10.38 -25.59
C SER A 329 7.49 11.78 -25.82
N THR A 330 7.35 12.71 -24.87
CA THR A 330 7.98 14.04 -25.00
C THR A 330 9.52 14.00 -24.98
N VAL A 331 10.11 13.00 -24.30
CA VAL A 331 11.57 12.83 -24.19
C VAL A 331 12.08 11.74 -25.13
N MET A 332 11.32 10.66 -25.29
CA MET A 332 11.63 9.54 -26.19
C MET A 332 10.43 9.26 -27.11
N PRO A 333 10.29 10.01 -28.22
CA PRO A 333 9.18 9.85 -29.15
C PRO A 333 9.05 8.40 -29.65
N GLY A 334 7.83 7.87 -29.57
CA GLY A 334 7.51 6.50 -30.00
C GLY A 334 7.87 5.39 -29.00
N PHE A 335 8.52 5.72 -27.87
CA PHE A 335 8.86 4.74 -26.83
C PHE A 335 7.95 4.82 -25.59
N GLY A 336 7.15 5.89 -25.46
CA GLY A 336 6.38 6.14 -24.24
C GLY A 336 5.31 5.10 -23.92
N SER A 337 4.57 4.65 -24.93
CA SER A 337 3.57 3.59 -24.78
C SER A 337 4.21 2.27 -24.33
N ALA A 338 5.31 1.86 -24.98
CA ALA A 338 6.05 0.64 -24.64
C ALA A 338 6.62 0.69 -23.21
N PHE A 339 7.24 1.80 -22.81
CA PHE A 339 7.79 1.96 -21.47
C PHE A 339 6.71 1.83 -20.39
N VAL A 340 5.60 2.55 -20.52
CA VAL A 340 4.53 2.52 -19.51
C VAL A 340 3.81 1.18 -19.50
N ALA A 341 3.64 0.51 -20.64
CA ALA A 341 3.06 -0.83 -20.68
C ALA A 341 3.93 -1.86 -19.93
N ILE A 342 5.25 -1.81 -20.10
CA ILE A 342 6.19 -2.67 -19.36
C ILE A 342 6.17 -2.31 -17.86
N ALA A 343 6.18 -1.01 -17.52
CA ALA A 343 6.10 -0.57 -16.13
C ALA A 343 4.79 -1.04 -15.46
N LEU A 344 3.65 -0.81 -16.12
CA LEU A 344 2.33 -1.24 -15.62
C LEU A 344 2.24 -2.76 -15.49
N PHE A 345 2.86 -3.53 -16.38
CA PHE A 345 2.97 -4.97 -16.21
C PHE A 345 3.63 -5.33 -14.87
N PHE A 346 4.81 -4.79 -14.57
CA PHE A 346 5.47 -5.09 -13.30
C PHE A 346 4.67 -4.59 -12.08
N PHE A 347 4.15 -3.36 -12.14
CA PHE A 347 3.34 -2.76 -11.07
C PHE A 347 2.11 -3.62 -10.78
N ALA A 348 1.25 -3.82 -11.79
CA ALA A 348 0.01 -4.57 -11.63
C ALA A 348 0.25 -6.06 -11.32
N PHE A 349 1.27 -6.69 -11.92
CA PHE A 349 1.56 -8.10 -11.65
C PHE A 349 2.08 -8.33 -10.24
N THR A 350 2.95 -7.46 -9.72
CA THR A 350 3.36 -7.56 -8.30
C THR A 350 2.19 -7.37 -7.35
N THR A 351 1.24 -6.49 -7.69
CA THR A 351 0.00 -6.34 -6.94
C THR A 351 -0.86 -7.60 -6.97
N LEU A 352 -0.98 -8.28 -8.12
CA LEU A 352 -1.64 -9.59 -8.21
C LEU A 352 -1.01 -10.61 -7.26
N VAL A 353 0.31 -10.70 -7.23
CA VAL A 353 1.04 -11.61 -6.34
C VAL A 353 0.73 -11.30 -4.87
N ALA A 354 0.71 -10.03 -4.48
CA ALA A 354 0.39 -9.62 -3.12
C ALA A 354 -1.09 -9.86 -2.74
N PHE A 355 -2.04 -9.65 -3.66
CA PHE A 355 -3.45 -9.95 -3.43
C PHE A 355 -3.69 -11.44 -3.14
N PHE A 356 -2.97 -12.34 -3.83
CA PHE A 356 -3.06 -13.76 -3.52
C PHE A 356 -2.59 -14.05 -2.09
N TYR A 357 -1.49 -13.44 -1.66
CA TYR A 357 -0.98 -13.60 -0.29
C TYR A 357 -2.01 -13.15 0.75
N ILE A 358 -2.65 -12.00 0.52
CA ILE A 358 -3.69 -11.47 1.39
C ILE A 358 -4.90 -12.41 1.42
N ALA A 359 -5.41 -12.81 0.26
CA ALA A 359 -6.56 -13.70 0.17
C ALA A 359 -6.28 -15.06 0.83
N LYS A 360 -5.06 -15.59 0.63
CA LYS A 360 -4.59 -16.83 1.25
C LYS A 360 -4.50 -16.70 2.78
N THR A 361 -4.02 -15.57 3.28
CA THR A 361 -3.93 -15.32 4.73
C THR A 361 -5.32 -15.29 5.39
N ASN A 362 -6.28 -14.65 4.73
CA ASN A 362 -7.67 -14.64 5.18
C ASN A 362 -8.34 -16.02 5.07
N LEU A 363 -8.04 -16.80 4.03
CA LEU A 363 -8.52 -18.18 3.93
C LEU A 363 -8.02 -19.02 5.11
N VAL A 364 -6.73 -18.92 5.44
CA VAL A 364 -6.15 -19.65 6.58
C VAL A 364 -6.76 -19.21 7.90
N TYR A 365 -7.07 -17.92 8.07
CA TYR A 365 -7.81 -17.44 9.24
C TYR A 365 -9.19 -18.12 9.37
N LEU A 366 -9.93 -18.25 8.26
CA LEU A 366 -11.27 -18.86 8.23
C LEU A 366 -11.24 -20.38 8.44
N THR A 367 -10.26 -21.07 7.87
CA THR A 367 -10.16 -22.54 7.91
C THR A 367 -9.32 -23.06 9.08
N GLY A 368 -8.55 -22.20 9.74
CA GLY A 368 -7.58 -22.55 10.77
C GLY A 368 -6.43 -23.43 10.27
N THR A 369 -6.27 -23.61 8.95
CA THR A 369 -5.34 -24.58 8.36
C THR A 369 -4.62 -23.99 7.15
N GLU A 370 -3.31 -24.27 7.04
CA GLU A 370 -2.47 -23.79 5.93
C GLU A 370 -2.82 -24.39 4.58
N SER A 371 -3.38 -25.59 4.55
CA SER A 371 -3.65 -26.30 3.29
C SER A 371 -5.07 -26.84 3.32
N SER A 372 -6.04 -25.98 3.03
CA SER A 372 -7.44 -26.40 2.92
C SER A 372 -7.61 -27.21 1.64
N ARG A 373 -8.06 -28.47 1.76
CA ARG A 373 -8.26 -29.39 0.62
C ARG A 373 -9.20 -28.82 -0.44
N VAL A 374 -10.13 -27.95 -0.04
CA VAL A 374 -11.11 -27.31 -0.93
C VAL A 374 -10.82 -25.83 -1.11
N GLY A 375 -10.48 -25.12 -0.02
CA GLY A 375 -10.28 -23.67 -0.05
C GLY A 375 -9.11 -23.25 -0.95
N ASP A 376 -8.00 -23.99 -0.90
CA ASP A 376 -6.80 -23.64 -1.66
C ASP A 376 -7.00 -23.77 -3.17
N PRO A 377 -7.52 -24.91 -3.69
CA PRO A 377 -7.85 -25.00 -5.11
C PRO A 377 -8.87 -23.97 -5.55
N VAL A 378 -9.91 -23.71 -4.75
CA VAL A 378 -10.96 -22.74 -5.09
C VAL A 378 -10.41 -21.32 -5.17
N LEU A 379 -9.57 -20.92 -4.21
CA LEU A 379 -8.94 -19.60 -4.23
C LEU A 379 -7.98 -19.44 -5.41
N LYS A 380 -7.13 -20.44 -5.69
CA LYS A 380 -6.20 -20.42 -6.83
C LYS A 380 -6.98 -20.34 -8.15
N LEU A 381 -7.94 -21.23 -8.35
CA LEU A 381 -8.75 -21.25 -9.58
C LEU A 381 -9.55 -19.96 -9.74
N GLY A 382 -10.20 -19.49 -8.66
CA GLY A 382 -10.94 -18.24 -8.64
C GLY A 382 -10.10 -17.06 -9.07
N MET A 383 -8.89 -16.93 -8.51
CA MET A 383 -7.96 -15.87 -8.85
C MET A 383 -7.50 -15.93 -10.30
N LEU A 384 -7.21 -17.13 -10.82
CA LEU A 384 -6.83 -17.31 -12.22
C LEU A 384 -7.99 -16.95 -13.16
N VAL A 385 -9.21 -17.35 -12.82
CA VAL A 385 -10.42 -17.00 -13.59
C VAL A 385 -10.62 -15.50 -13.62
N ILE A 386 -10.62 -14.79 -12.49
CA ILE A 386 -10.80 -13.33 -12.50
C ILE A 386 -9.62 -12.60 -13.15
N THR A 387 -8.40 -13.12 -13.05
CA THR A 387 -7.24 -12.54 -13.75
C THR A 387 -7.46 -12.60 -15.26
N PHE A 388 -7.95 -13.73 -15.77
CA PHE A 388 -8.27 -13.90 -17.18
C PHE A 388 -9.48 -13.07 -17.63
N THR A 389 -10.62 -13.19 -16.93
CA THR A 389 -11.86 -12.52 -17.33
C THR A 389 -11.81 -11.02 -17.11
N GLY A 390 -11.17 -10.55 -16.03
CA GLY A 390 -10.97 -9.13 -15.73
C GLY A 390 -10.16 -8.41 -16.80
N ALA A 391 -9.24 -9.11 -17.48
CA ALA A 391 -8.50 -8.56 -18.62
C ALA A 391 -9.38 -8.23 -19.84
N ILE A 392 -10.62 -8.73 -19.88
CA ILE A 392 -11.55 -8.63 -21.02
C ILE A 392 -12.80 -7.80 -20.67
N ILE A 393 -13.08 -7.59 -19.37
CA ILE A 393 -14.20 -6.76 -18.90
C ILE A 393 -13.87 -5.26 -19.05
N SER A 394 -14.88 -4.38 -19.08
CA SER A 394 -14.65 -2.93 -19.14
C SER A 394 -13.95 -2.38 -17.89
N ALA A 395 -13.06 -1.40 -18.08
CA ALA A 395 -12.31 -0.77 -17.01
C ALA A 395 -13.23 -0.13 -15.94
N ASP A 396 -14.25 0.61 -16.37
CA ASP A 396 -15.16 1.32 -15.46
C ASP A 396 -15.87 0.40 -14.47
N ALA A 397 -16.33 -0.77 -14.94
CA ALA A 397 -16.96 -1.76 -14.07
C ALA A 397 -15.97 -2.27 -13.02
N MET A 398 -14.72 -2.52 -13.41
CA MET A 398 -13.67 -2.99 -12.50
C MET A 398 -13.31 -1.95 -11.44
N TRP A 399 -13.15 -0.68 -11.84
CA TRP A 399 -12.84 0.42 -10.93
C TRP A 399 -14.00 0.72 -9.96
N GLY A 400 -15.25 0.69 -10.45
CA GLY A 400 -16.43 0.91 -9.61
C GLY A 400 -16.56 -0.13 -8.50
N ILE A 401 -16.38 -1.41 -8.83
CA ILE A 401 -16.42 -2.49 -7.82
C ILE A 401 -15.23 -2.39 -6.86
N GLY A 402 -14.04 -2.06 -7.36
CA GLY A 402 -12.83 -1.86 -6.55
C GLY A 402 -13.01 -0.77 -5.48
N ASP A 403 -13.52 0.40 -5.88
CA ASP A 403 -13.74 1.54 -4.99
C ASP A 403 -14.74 1.20 -3.85
N ILE A 404 -15.82 0.49 -4.15
CA ILE A 404 -16.80 0.04 -3.13
C ILE A 404 -16.16 -0.95 -2.15
N GLY A 405 -15.38 -1.91 -2.67
CA GLY A 405 -14.71 -2.91 -1.86
C GLY A 405 -13.69 -2.30 -0.91
N TYR A 406 -12.80 -1.44 -1.41
CA TYR A 406 -11.82 -0.72 -0.57
C TYR A 406 -12.48 0.24 0.41
N GLY A 407 -13.54 0.95 -0.01
CA GLY A 407 -14.30 1.82 0.89
C GLY A 407 -14.89 1.05 2.07
N THR A 408 -15.47 -0.12 1.81
CA THR A 408 -16.08 -0.97 2.85
C THR A 408 -15.03 -1.48 3.85
N LEU A 409 -13.92 -2.05 3.36
CA LEU A 409 -12.83 -2.52 4.20
C LEU A 409 -12.17 -1.37 4.98
N GLY A 410 -12.00 -0.22 4.31
CA GLY A 410 -11.56 1.06 4.88
C GLY A 410 -12.35 1.48 6.11
N TRP A 411 -13.67 1.61 5.96
CA TRP A 411 -14.52 2.04 7.07
C TRP A 411 -14.45 1.09 8.27
N VAL A 412 -14.56 -0.22 8.03
CA VAL A 412 -14.52 -1.20 9.12
C VAL A 412 -13.17 -1.17 9.82
N ASN A 413 -12.08 -1.16 9.06
CA ASN A 413 -10.75 -1.18 9.62
C ASN A 413 -10.41 0.10 10.40
N MET A 414 -10.78 1.27 9.86
CA MET A 414 -10.56 2.56 10.51
C MET A 414 -11.26 2.63 11.88
N LEU A 415 -12.49 2.14 11.98
CA LEU A 415 -13.21 2.05 13.25
C LEU A 415 -12.51 1.10 14.24
N CYS A 416 -11.97 -0.02 13.75
CA CYS A 416 -11.25 -0.97 14.58
C CYS A 416 -9.94 -0.40 15.14
N ILE A 417 -9.15 0.30 14.32
CA ILE A 417 -7.91 0.93 14.80
C ILE A 417 -8.20 2.07 15.77
N LEU A 418 -9.30 2.82 15.58
CA LEU A 418 -9.73 3.86 16.52
C LEU A 418 -10.12 3.25 17.88
N ALA A 419 -10.88 2.16 17.87
CA ALA A 419 -11.26 1.44 19.08
C ALA A 419 -10.03 0.83 19.80
N LEU A 420 -9.01 0.41 19.05
CA LEU A 420 -7.74 -0.13 19.58
C LEU A 420 -6.64 0.93 19.78
N SER A 421 -6.93 2.22 19.60
CA SER A 421 -5.96 3.31 19.71
C SER A 421 -5.26 3.35 21.08
N GLY A 422 -5.98 2.98 22.16
CA GLY A 422 -5.41 2.85 23.49
C GLY A 422 -4.28 1.82 23.57
N THR A 423 -4.40 0.70 22.85
CA THR A 423 -3.34 -0.32 22.74
C THR A 423 -2.15 0.24 21.97
N VAL A 424 -2.38 0.86 20.82
CA VAL A 424 -1.31 1.49 20.00
C VAL A 424 -0.51 2.49 20.83
N ILE A 425 -1.18 3.37 21.57
CA ILE A 425 -0.54 4.37 22.43
C ILE A 425 0.30 3.70 23.52
N LYS A 426 -0.20 2.64 24.18
CA LYS A 426 0.55 1.91 25.21
C LYS A 426 1.82 1.28 24.66
N VAL A 427 1.71 0.56 23.54
CA VAL A 427 2.84 -0.12 22.87
C VAL A 427 3.86 0.91 22.37
N THR A 428 3.41 2.06 21.88
CA THR A 428 4.30 3.15 21.44
C THR A 428 5.06 3.78 22.60
N ARG A 429 4.38 4.03 23.73
CA ARG A 429 5.03 4.55 24.94
C ARG A 429 6.05 3.57 25.52
N ASP A 430 5.79 2.28 25.41
CA ASP A 430 6.72 1.23 25.80
C ASP A 430 8.00 1.28 24.97
N TYR A 431 7.87 1.31 23.65
CA TYR A 431 8.98 1.48 22.71
C TYR A 431 9.83 2.72 23.03
N ASP A 432 9.16 3.88 23.19
CA ASP A 432 9.84 5.14 23.48
C ASP A 432 10.56 5.11 24.83
N ARG A 433 9.98 4.46 25.84
CA ARG A 433 10.61 4.29 27.16
C ARG A 433 11.91 3.49 27.04
N GLN A 434 11.86 2.33 26.38
CA GLN A 434 13.03 1.47 26.21
C GLN A 434 14.13 2.16 25.39
N ARG A 435 13.75 2.88 24.31
CA ARG A 435 14.70 3.66 23.49
C ARG A 435 15.37 4.79 24.25
N ARG A 436 14.62 5.54 25.08
CA ARG A 436 15.17 6.62 25.90
C ARG A 436 16.13 6.09 26.97
N ALA A 437 15.96 4.84 27.39
CA ALA A 437 16.89 4.14 28.26
C ALA A 437 18.11 3.55 27.52
N GLY A 438 18.23 3.76 26.20
CA GLY A 438 19.34 3.24 25.38
C GLY A 438 19.26 1.75 25.06
N LEU A 439 18.12 1.09 25.34
CA LEU A 439 17.91 -0.34 25.10
C LEU A 439 17.46 -0.61 23.65
N ASP A 440 17.72 -1.83 23.15
CA ASP A 440 17.02 -2.34 21.97
C ASP A 440 15.61 -2.78 22.38
N PRO A 441 14.52 -2.15 21.88
CA PRO A 441 13.18 -2.42 22.39
C PRO A 441 12.74 -3.87 22.14
N VAL A 442 12.23 -4.50 23.20
CA VAL A 442 11.64 -5.84 23.17
C VAL A 442 10.23 -5.76 23.73
N PHE A 443 9.26 -6.29 23.00
CA PHE A 443 7.87 -6.21 23.41
C PHE A 443 7.49 -7.34 24.37
N ARG A 444 6.93 -6.95 25.52
CA ARG A 444 6.40 -7.87 26.54
C ARG A 444 4.97 -7.48 26.88
N PRO A 445 3.95 -8.18 26.36
CA PRO A 445 2.56 -7.78 26.52
C PRO A 445 2.07 -7.85 27.97
N SER A 446 2.57 -8.81 28.75
CA SER A 446 2.23 -9.02 30.15
C SER A 446 2.58 -7.82 31.04
N GLU A 447 3.76 -7.21 30.83
CA GLU A 447 4.19 -5.98 31.52
C GLU A 447 3.28 -4.77 31.22
N LEU A 448 2.60 -4.79 30.06
CA LEU A 448 1.72 -3.71 29.59
C LEU A 448 0.23 -3.97 29.86
N GLY A 449 -0.11 -5.15 30.42
CA GLY A 449 -1.48 -5.60 30.62
C GLY A 449 -2.27 -5.76 29.31
N ILE A 450 -1.59 -6.07 28.21
CA ILE A 450 -2.21 -6.31 26.90
C ILE A 450 -2.58 -7.80 26.82
N LYS A 451 -3.87 -8.09 26.71
CA LYS A 451 -4.38 -9.47 26.58
C LYS A 451 -4.53 -9.85 25.11
N GLY A 452 -4.41 -11.14 24.79
CA GLY A 452 -4.57 -11.66 23.43
C GLY A 452 -3.34 -11.47 22.54
N ALA A 453 -2.17 -11.21 23.12
CA ALA A 453 -0.90 -11.09 22.40
C ALA A 453 -0.03 -12.37 22.55
N ASP A 454 -0.68 -13.53 22.50
CA ASP A 454 -0.14 -14.84 22.90
C ASP A 454 1.16 -15.23 22.18
N PHE A 455 1.37 -14.77 20.94
CA PHE A 455 2.62 -14.98 20.21
C PHE A 455 3.85 -14.56 21.04
N TRP A 456 3.75 -13.41 21.71
CA TRP A 456 4.84 -12.78 22.44
C TRP A 456 5.06 -13.34 23.85
N GLU A 457 4.13 -14.18 24.34
CA GLU A 457 4.23 -14.84 25.64
C GLU A 457 4.76 -16.28 25.52
N SER A 458 4.89 -16.80 24.30
CA SER A 458 5.40 -18.14 24.03
C SER A 458 6.93 -18.20 24.05
N ASP A 459 7.49 -19.37 24.39
CA ASP A 459 8.95 -19.64 24.36
C ASP A 459 9.59 -19.34 22.99
N ALA A 460 8.79 -19.34 21.91
CA ALA A 460 9.23 -18.96 20.56
C ALA A 460 9.68 -17.48 20.47
N ALA A 461 8.97 -16.56 21.13
CA ALA A 461 9.36 -15.15 21.19
C ALA A 461 10.56 -14.91 22.14
N ALA A 462 10.73 -15.77 23.14
CA ALA A 462 11.89 -15.73 24.05
C ALA A 462 13.17 -16.30 23.41
N ALA A 463 13.06 -17.20 22.42
CA ALA A 463 14.18 -17.80 21.70
C ALA A 463 14.67 -16.97 20.49
N GLU A 464 13.82 -16.09 19.93
CA GLU A 464 14.19 -15.22 18.79
C GLU A 464 15.41 -14.31 19.06
N PRO A 465 15.56 -13.65 20.23
CA PRO A 465 16.73 -12.83 20.53
C PRO A 465 18.04 -13.65 20.57
N ALA A 466 17.99 -14.89 21.07
CA ALA A 466 19.16 -15.76 21.18
C ALA A 466 19.61 -16.31 19.82
N ARG A 467 18.67 -16.75 18.97
CA ARG A 467 18.99 -17.23 17.60
C ARG A 467 19.51 -16.12 16.70
N ASN A 468 18.98 -14.90 16.83
CA ASN A 468 19.43 -13.76 16.04
C ASN A 468 20.87 -13.34 16.39
N ALA A 469 21.28 -13.47 17.66
CA ALA A 469 22.67 -13.21 18.06
C ALA A 469 23.66 -14.21 17.44
N GLU A 470 23.26 -15.47 17.24
CA GLU A 470 24.08 -16.47 16.53
C GLU A 470 24.14 -16.22 15.02
N HIS A 471 23.09 -15.68 14.41
CA HIS A 471 23.05 -15.32 12.99
C HIS A 471 23.82 -14.03 12.67
N GLU A 472 23.83 -13.03 13.56
CA GLU A 472 24.65 -11.81 13.42
C GLU A 472 26.15 -12.09 13.64
N ALA A 473 26.50 -13.19 14.31
CA ALA A 473 27.89 -13.61 14.57
C ALA A 473 28.51 -14.47 13.45
N ARG A 474 27.73 -14.85 12.43
CA ARG A 474 28.16 -15.61 11.23
C ARG A 474 28.14 -14.71 10.01
#